data_AF-A0A6J6ACY8-F1
#
_entry.id   AF-A0A6J6ACY8-F1
#
_cell.length_a   1.000
_cell.length_b   1.000
_cell.length_c   1.000
_cell.angle_alpha   90.00
_cell.angle_beta   90.00
_cell.angle_gamma   90.00
#
_symmetry.space_group_name_H-M   'P 1'
#
loop_
_entity.id
_entity.type
_entity.pdbx_description
1 polymer ?
#
loop_
_entity_poly.entity_id
_entity_poly.type
_entity_poly.pdbx_seq_one_letter_code
_entity_poly.pdbx_strand_id
1 'polypeptide(L)'
;MGCNDTFAYLTGVLFGKHPLAPKISPKKTIEGLVGSLLFTVIGGSLAFHFIMDSDWWLGALAGLLTVFTATSGDLIESALKRDMAIKDMGNLLPGHGGIMDRLDSVLFAAPALWLALEIVRRAQDSGLL
;
A
#
# COMPACT_ATOMS: atom_id res chain seq x y z
N MET A 1 0.36 -1.30 -5.48
CA MET A 1 1.30 -0.35 -4.85
C MET A 1 1.18 1.05 -5.41
N GLY A 2 1.61 1.32 -6.65
CA GLY A 2 1.55 2.69 -7.20
C GLY A 2 0.17 3.36 -7.15
N CYS A 3 -0.91 2.60 -7.30
CA CYS A 3 -2.27 3.12 -7.09
C CYS A 3 -2.51 3.57 -5.64
N ASN A 4 -2.07 2.79 -4.65
CA ASN A 4 -2.27 3.11 -3.24
C ASN A 4 -1.65 4.47 -2.91
N ASP A 5 -0.37 4.67 -3.22
CA ASP A 5 0.35 5.87 -2.79
C ASP A 5 -0.12 7.10 -3.57
N THR A 6 -0.36 6.94 -4.87
CA THR A 6 -0.84 8.02 -5.74
C THR A 6 -2.23 8.49 -5.32
N PHE A 7 -3.18 7.57 -5.15
CA PHE A 7 -4.55 7.93 -4.79
C PHE A 7 -4.69 8.29 -3.32
N ALA A 8 -3.87 7.72 -2.41
CA ALA A 8 -3.78 8.19 -1.03
C ALA A 8 -3.33 9.65 -0.97
N TYR A 9 -2.29 10.00 -1.75
CA TYR A 9 -1.79 11.36 -1.82
C TYR A 9 -2.80 12.31 -2.44
N LEU A 10 -3.37 11.97 -3.62
CA LEU A 10 -4.32 12.83 -4.32
C LEU A 10 -5.57 13.09 -3.48
N THR A 11 -6.21 12.04 -2.98
CA THR A 11 -7.44 12.20 -2.17
C THR A 11 -7.14 12.79 -0.79
N GLY A 12 -5.98 12.49 -0.22
CA GLY A 12 -5.53 13.09 1.02
C GLY A 12 -5.25 14.60 0.92
N VAL A 13 -4.68 15.06 -0.20
CA VAL A 13 -4.44 16.49 -0.44
C VAL A 13 -5.73 17.24 -0.78
N LEU A 14 -6.60 16.65 -1.60
CA LEU A 14 -7.82 17.32 -2.07
C LEU A 14 -8.93 17.34 -1.01
N PHE A 15 -9.08 16.26 -0.23
CA PHE A 15 -10.22 16.06 0.66
C PHE A 15 -9.83 15.79 2.11
N GLY A 16 -8.53 15.67 2.41
CA GLY A 16 -8.05 15.31 3.74
C GLY A 16 -8.44 16.32 4.80
N LYS A 17 -9.24 15.87 5.76
CA LYS A 17 -9.66 16.67 6.92
C LYS A 17 -9.37 15.94 8.22
N HIS A 18 -9.45 14.61 8.21
CA HIS A 18 -9.31 13.80 9.40
C HIS A 18 -7.96 13.06 9.37
N PRO A 19 -6.99 13.41 10.23
CA PRO A 19 -5.74 12.70 10.31
C PRO A 19 -5.96 11.25 10.78
N LEU A 20 -5.32 10.30 10.10
CA LEU A 20 -5.42 8.87 10.40
C LEU A 20 -4.69 8.51 11.69
N ALA A 21 -3.45 9.02 11.85
CA ALA A 21 -2.61 8.72 12.99
C ALA A 21 -1.83 9.99 13.43
N PRO A 22 -2.49 10.95 14.13
CA PRO A 22 -1.94 12.28 14.37
C PRO A 22 -0.56 12.28 15.06
N LYS A 23 -0.34 11.34 15.98
CA LYS A 23 0.91 11.23 16.76
C LYS A 23 2.07 10.61 15.98
N ILE A 24 1.76 9.76 14.99
CA ILE A 24 2.74 8.95 14.26
C ILE A 24 2.99 9.56 12.88
N SER A 25 1.93 9.80 12.12
CA SER A 25 1.93 10.35 10.76
C SER A 25 0.81 11.39 10.58
N PRO A 26 1.06 12.67 10.94
CA PRO A 26 0.03 13.71 10.93
C PRO A 26 -0.46 14.09 9.52
N LYS A 27 0.28 13.73 8.47
CA LYS A 27 -0.08 14.03 7.08
C LYS A 27 -0.95 12.95 6.43
N LYS A 28 -1.03 11.75 7.00
CA LYS A 28 -1.94 10.72 6.50
C LYS A 28 -3.35 11.01 6.98
N THR A 29 -4.32 10.94 6.08
CA THR A 29 -5.73 11.22 6.37
C THR A 29 -6.61 10.00 6.12
N ILE A 30 -7.76 9.95 6.79
CA ILE A 30 -8.76 8.89 6.60
C ILE A 30 -9.34 8.99 5.18
N GLU A 31 -9.56 10.20 4.67
CA GLU A 31 -10.01 10.41 3.30
C GLU A 31 -9.00 9.90 2.26
N GLY A 32 -7.71 10.11 2.54
CA GLY A 32 -6.61 9.54 1.77
C GLY A 32 -6.68 8.01 1.71
N LEU A 33 -6.87 7.37 2.86
CA LEU A 33 -6.99 5.91 2.96
C LEU A 33 -8.22 5.37 2.21
N VAL A 34 -9.37 6.05 2.33
CA VAL A 34 -10.59 5.65 1.62
C VAL A 34 -10.41 5.76 0.11
N GLY A 35 -9.78 6.85 -0.36
CA GLY A 35 -9.46 7.03 -1.77
C GLY A 35 -8.49 5.96 -2.28
N SER A 36 -7.40 5.71 -1.54
CA SER A 36 -6.43 4.68 -1.93
C SER A 36 -7.06 3.29 -1.97
N LEU A 37 -7.95 2.97 -1.03
CA LEU A 37 -8.70 1.72 -1.01
C LEU A 37 -9.56 1.55 -2.27
N LEU A 38 -10.39 2.54 -2.58
CA LEU A 38 -11.28 2.52 -3.74
C LEU A 38 -10.50 2.31 -5.05
N PHE A 39 -9.50 3.16 -5.31
CA PHE A 39 -8.78 3.12 -6.58
C PHE A 39 -7.81 1.93 -6.68
N THR A 40 -7.26 1.44 -5.57
CA THR A 40 -6.37 0.25 -5.60
C THR A 40 -7.17 -1.04 -5.79
N VAL A 41 -8.36 -1.15 -5.20
CA VAL A 41 -9.26 -2.29 -5.45
C VAL A 41 -9.72 -2.31 -6.90
N ILE A 42 -10.18 -1.17 -7.43
CA ILE A 42 -10.57 -1.06 -8.84
C ILE A 42 -9.39 -1.37 -9.76
N GLY A 43 -8.22 -0.78 -9.50
CA GLY A 43 -7.01 -1.04 -10.27
C GLY A 43 -6.57 -2.50 -10.23
N GLY A 44 -6.67 -3.15 -9.06
CA GLY A 44 -6.39 -4.57 -8.88
C GLY A 44 -7.35 -5.46 -9.67
N SER A 45 -8.65 -5.20 -9.60
CA SER A 45 -9.67 -5.91 -10.38
C SER A 45 -9.45 -5.79 -11.89
N LEU A 46 -9.17 -4.58 -12.38
CA LEU A 46 -8.90 -4.34 -13.80
C LEU A 46 -7.61 -5.04 -14.24
N ALA A 47 -6.55 -5.00 -13.42
CA ALA A 47 -5.30 -5.66 -13.74
C ALA A 47 -5.46 -7.19 -13.81
N PHE A 48 -6.17 -7.80 -12.86
CA PHE A 48 -6.40 -9.25 -12.91
C PHE A 48 -7.25 -9.66 -14.11
N HIS A 49 -8.29 -8.89 -14.42
CA HIS A 49 -9.17 -9.19 -15.54
C HIS A 49 -8.49 -9.01 -16.91
N PHE A 50 -7.81 -7.88 -17.13
CA PHE A 50 -7.27 -7.54 -18.46
C PHE A 50 -5.82 -7.97 -18.68
N ILE A 51 -5.02 -8.12 -17.63
CA ILE A 51 -3.58 -8.44 -17.74
C ILE A 51 -3.31 -9.89 -17.36
N MET A 52 -3.94 -10.38 -16.29
CA MET A 52 -3.70 -11.75 -15.80
C MET A 52 -4.69 -12.78 -16.34
N ASP A 53 -5.67 -12.36 -17.14
CA ASP A 53 -6.78 -13.20 -17.65
C ASP A 53 -7.42 -14.05 -16.54
N SER A 54 -7.55 -13.44 -15.36
CA SER A 54 -8.05 -14.06 -14.14
C SER A 54 -9.29 -13.33 -13.65
N ASP A 55 -10.00 -13.92 -12.71
CA ASP A 55 -11.22 -13.34 -12.19
C ASP A 55 -10.97 -11.99 -11.50
N TRP A 56 -11.83 -11.01 -11.82
CA TRP A 56 -11.74 -9.65 -11.29
C TRP A 56 -11.85 -9.57 -9.76
N TRP A 57 -12.53 -10.54 -9.12
CA TRP A 57 -12.74 -10.58 -7.68
C TRP A 57 -11.45 -10.97 -6.92
N LEU A 58 -10.58 -11.77 -7.54
CA LEU A 58 -9.24 -12.06 -7.03
C LEU A 58 -8.38 -10.81 -7.02
N GLY A 59 -8.46 -10.01 -8.09
CA GLY A 59 -7.82 -8.70 -8.16
C GLY A 59 -8.33 -7.71 -7.12
N ALA A 60 -9.64 -7.75 -6.81
CA ALA A 60 -10.22 -6.94 -5.75
C ALA A 60 -9.62 -7.30 -4.37
N LEU A 61 -9.51 -8.60 -4.09
CA LEU A 61 -8.95 -9.11 -2.84
C LEU A 61 -7.46 -8.78 -2.71
N ALA A 62 -6.69 -8.94 -3.79
CA ALA A 62 -5.28 -8.57 -3.84
C ALA A 62 -5.09 -7.06 -3.64
N GLY A 63 -5.96 -6.23 -4.24
CA GLY A 63 -5.98 -4.78 -4.06
C GLY A 63 -6.26 -4.39 -2.60
N LEU A 64 -7.24 -5.02 -1.96
CA LEU A 64 -7.56 -4.81 -0.55
C LEU A 64 -6.37 -5.15 0.35
N LEU A 65 -5.77 -6.32 0.14
CA LEU A 65 -4.60 -6.79 0.89
C LEU A 65 -3.40 -5.84 0.71
N THR A 66 -3.20 -5.34 -0.51
CA THR A 66 -2.16 -4.35 -0.81
C THR A 66 -2.36 -3.07 -0.01
N VAL A 67 -3.59 -2.53 0.08
CA VAL A 67 -3.87 -1.29 0.81
C VAL A 67 -3.57 -1.46 2.30
N PHE A 68 -3.99 -2.58 2.89
CA PHE A 68 -3.74 -2.88 4.30
C PHE A 68 -2.24 -3.01 4.59
N THR A 69 -1.52 -3.80 3.78
CA THR A 69 -0.09 -4.07 4.00
C THR A 69 0.77 -2.82 3.74
N ALA A 70 0.51 -2.09 2.65
CA ALA A 70 1.21 -0.85 2.33
C ALA A 70 1.00 0.22 3.40
N THR A 71 -0.26 0.47 3.79
CA THR A 71 -0.57 1.50 4.79
C THR A 71 0.02 1.16 6.15
N SER A 72 -0.02 -0.12 6.53
CA SER A 72 0.58 -0.59 7.79
C SER A 72 2.10 -0.44 7.78
N GLY A 73 2.77 -0.79 6.67
CA GLY A 73 4.21 -0.63 6.51
C GLY A 73 4.67 0.81 6.75
N ASP A 74 4.03 1.77 6.07
CA ASP A 74 4.31 3.19 6.25
C ASP A 74 4.08 3.68 7.69
N LEU A 75 3.05 3.16 8.37
CA LEU A 75 2.74 3.54 9.74
C LEU A 75 3.75 2.93 10.73
N ILE A 76 4.20 1.70 10.51
CA ILE A 76 5.24 1.04 11.29
C ILE A 76 6.56 1.82 11.13
N GLU A 77 6.95 2.16 9.91
CA GLU A 77 8.13 3.01 9.69
C GLU A 77 7.95 4.36 10.40
N SER A 78 6.80 5.01 10.21
CA SER A 78 6.53 6.30 10.84
C SER A 78 6.61 6.21 12.37
N ALA A 79 6.17 5.11 12.97
CA ALA A 79 6.27 4.87 14.41
C ALA A 79 7.72 4.65 14.86
N LEU A 80 8.48 3.83 14.12
CA LEU A 80 9.89 3.58 14.41
C LEU A 80 10.73 4.86 14.37
N LYS A 81 10.46 5.74 13.39
CA LYS A 81 11.09 7.07 13.31
C LYS A 81 10.82 7.93 14.54
N ARG A 82 9.59 7.88 15.07
CA ARG A 82 9.20 8.62 16.30
C ARG A 82 9.90 8.08 17.54
N ASP A 83 9.96 6.76 17.68
CA ASP A 83 10.61 6.10 18.82
C ASP A 83 12.12 6.36 18.84
N MET A 84 12.75 6.42 17.66
CA MET A 84 14.18 6.73 17.52
C MET A 84 14.49 8.24 17.55
N ALA A 85 13.48 9.11 17.66
CA ALA A 85 13.60 10.56 17.58
C ALA A 85 14.35 11.07 16.32
N ILE A 86 14.32 10.29 15.24
CA ILE A 86 14.91 10.62 13.94
C ILE A 86 13.81 10.94 12.93
N LYS A 87 14.11 11.85 11.99
CA LYS A 87 13.13 12.26 10.98
C LYS A 87 13.24 11.45 9.69
N ASP A 88 14.45 11.08 9.30
CA ASP A 88 14.76 10.31 8.09
C ASP A 88 15.71 9.17 8.49
N MET A 89 15.53 7.98 7.90
CA MET A 89 16.31 6.78 8.24
C MET A 89 17.74 6.79 7.67
N GLY A 90 18.08 7.82 6.93
CA GLY A 90 19.42 8.04 6.38
C GLY A 90 19.46 9.25 5.46
N ASN A 91 20.64 9.54 4.90
CA ASN A 91 20.86 10.69 4.01
C ASN A 91 21.45 10.25 2.65
N LEU A 92 21.19 8.99 2.27
CA LEU A 92 21.84 8.37 1.12
C LEU A 92 21.40 8.99 -0.22
N LEU A 93 20.18 9.52 -0.31
CA LEU A 93 19.68 10.21 -1.49
C LEU A 93 19.60 11.73 -1.20
N PRO A 94 20.49 12.55 -1.80
CA PRO A 94 20.49 13.99 -1.55
C PRO A 94 19.14 14.61 -1.91
N GLY A 95 18.48 15.20 -0.90
CA GLY A 95 17.17 15.85 -1.05
C GLY A 95 15.95 14.92 -1.04
N HIS A 96 16.12 13.60 -0.89
CA HIS A 96 15.03 12.60 -0.94
C HIS A 96 14.89 11.72 0.30
N GLY A 97 15.79 11.84 1.30
CA GLY A 97 15.78 11.05 2.53
C GLY A 97 16.59 9.77 2.44
N GLY A 98 16.25 8.78 3.27
CA GLY A 98 16.86 7.46 3.26
C GLY A 98 16.25 6.55 2.19
N ILE A 99 16.99 5.52 1.76
CA ILE A 99 16.44 4.44 0.92
C ILE A 99 15.29 3.73 1.66
N MET A 100 15.39 3.62 3.00
CA MET A 100 14.35 2.98 3.81
C MET A 100 13.00 3.69 3.70
N ASP A 101 13.00 5.03 3.64
CA ASP A 101 11.77 5.85 3.47
C ASP A 101 11.08 5.65 2.11
N ARG A 102 11.66 4.85 1.21
CA ARG A 102 11.08 4.45 -0.09
C ARG A 102 10.71 2.98 -0.16
N LEU A 103 11.30 2.17 0.72
CA LEU A 103 11.12 0.73 0.73
C LEU A 103 10.13 0.27 1.79
N ASP A 104 9.72 1.10 2.74
CA ASP A 104 8.84 0.75 3.85
C ASP A 104 7.50 0.13 3.44
N SER A 105 6.74 0.81 2.58
CA SER A 105 5.50 0.27 2.00
C SER A 105 5.76 -1.06 1.27
N VAL A 106 6.81 -1.10 0.46
CA VAL A 106 7.16 -2.26 -0.38
C VAL A 106 7.62 -3.45 0.45
N LEU A 107 8.38 -3.24 1.53
CA LEU A 107 8.97 -4.28 2.36
C LEU A 107 7.88 -5.15 2.99
N PHE A 108 6.80 -4.51 3.45
CA PHE A 108 5.69 -5.21 4.10
C PHE A 108 4.68 -5.77 3.10
N ALA A 109 4.50 -5.13 1.95
CA ALA A 109 3.53 -5.60 0.97
C ALA A 109 4.06 -6.61 -0.05
N ALA A 110 5.35 -6.60 -0.37
CA ALA A 110 5.95 -7.55 -1.31
C ALA A 110 5.74 -9.01 -0.88
N PRO A 111 6.06 -9.44 0.35
CA PRO A 111 5.81 -10.82 0.78
C PRO A 111 4.31 -11.14 0.85
N ALA A 112 3.48 -10.18 1.26
CA ALA A 112 2.03 -10.37 1.35
C ALA A 112 1.38 -10.57 -0.03
N LEU A 113 1.77 -9.74 -1.01
CA LEU A 113 1.30 -9.84 -2.39
C LEU A 113 1.83 -11.10 -3.07
N TRP A 114 3.10 -11.45 -2.85
CA TRP A 114 3.67 -12.70 -3.38
C TRP A 114 2.90 -13.92 -2.87
N LEU A 115 2.61 -13.97 -1.58
CA LEU A 115 1.87 -15.08 -0.97
C LEU A 115 0.43 -15.15 -1.49
N ALA A 116 -0.23 -14.00 -1.68
CA ALA A 116 -1.56 -13.94 -2.31
C ALA A 116 -1.54 -14.47 -3.75
N LEU A 117 -0.56 -14.05 -4.56
CA LEU A 117 -0.42 -14.52 -5.94
C LEU A 117 -0.10 -16.02 -6.03
N GLU A 118 0.76 -16.52 -5.15
CA GLU A 118 1.11 -17.94 -5.09
C GLU A 118 -0.11 -18.80 -4.69
N ILE A 119 -0.95 -18.32 -3.77
CA ILE A 119 -2.22 -19.00 -3.42
C ILE A 119 -3.15 -19.04 -4.63
N VAL A 120 -3.33 -17.93 -5.32
CA VAL A 120 -4.20 -17.86 -6.52
C VAL A 120 -3.70 -18.80 -7.60
N ARG A 121 -2.40 -18.76 -7.89
CA ARG A 121 -1.76 -19.65 -8.86
C ARG A 121 -1.98 -21.11 -8.48
N ARG A 122 -1.75 -21.48 -7.22
CA ARG A 122 -1.96 -22.87 -6.76
C ARG A 122 -3.42 -23.31 -6.85
N ALA A 123 -4.36 -22.41 -6.59
CA ALA A 123 -5.78 -22.71 -6.70
C ALA A 123 -6.18 -22.99 -8.17
N GLN A 124 -5.63 -22.23 -9.12
CA GLN A 124 -5.79 -22.46 -10.56
C GLN A 124 -5.12 -23.77 -11.00
N ASP A 125 -3.88 -24.01 -10.60
CA ASP A 125 -3.13 -25.24 -10.93
C ASP A 125 -3.80 -26.51 -10.37
N SER A 126 -4.57 -26.38 -9.29
CA SER A 126 -5.31 -27.48 -8.65
C SER A 126 -6.72 -27.70 -9.23
N GLY A 127 -7.16 -26.86 -10.17
CA GLY A 127 -8.52 -26.88 -10.74
C GLY A 127 -9.63 -26.53 -9.74
N LEU A 128 -9.28 -25.85 -8.64
CA LEU A 128 -10.20 -25.39 -7.60
C LEU A 128 -10.86 -24.06 -7.99
N LEU A 129 -10.18 -23.31 -8.86
CA LEU A 129 -10.59 -22.12 -9.60
C LEU A 129 -10.24 -22.34 -11.08
#